data_AF-A0A0C3LYM1-F1
#
_entry.id   AF-A0A0C3LYM1-F1
#
_cell.length_a   1.000
_cell.length_b   1.000
_cell.length_c   1.000
_cell.angle_alpha   90.00
_cell.angle_beta   90.00
_cell.angle_gamma   90.00
#
_symmetry.space_group_name_H-M   'P 1'
#
loop_
_entity.id
_entity.type
_entity.pdbx_description
1 polymer ?
#
loop_
_entity_poly.entity_id
_entity_poly.type
_entity_poly.pdbx_seq_one_letter_code
_entity_poly.pdbx_strand_id
1 'polypeptide(L)'
;MKAPPGSYPLVQAGKQLEHIAGGLIEAGFHEGVGNEATTQVIEKTKSQGTRLLIRISSRFFKHLSSDYDLEPIQSLQSLAAEVHQQTREDESEVQIYDKMKVGTQVQNELKHTALVT
;
A
#
# COMPACT_ATOMS: atom_id res chain seq x y z
N MET A 1 -4.23 12.04 -3.69
CA MET A 1 -3.63 11.80 -5.02
C MET A 1 -4.69 12.02 -6.10
N LYS A 2 -4.43 12.85 -7.11
CA LYS A 2 -5.30 13.01 -8.29
C LYS A 2 -4.72 12.17 -9.41
N ALA A 3 -5.45 11.16 -9.88
CA ALA A 3 -4.97 10.33 -10.99
C ALA A 3 -4.84 11.20 -12.26
N PRO A 4 -3.80 10.96 -13.09
CA PRO A 4 -3.68 11.60 -14.40
C PRO A 4 -4.93 11.33 -15.25
N PRO A 5 -5.29 12.23 -16.18
CA PRO A 5 -6.35 11.97 -17.14
C PRO A 5 -6.07 10.69 -17.93
N GLY A 6 -7.02 9.75 -17.94
CA GLY A 6 -6.90 8.47 -18.62
C GLY A 6 -7.27 7.27 -17.74
N SER A 7 -7.21 6.07 -18.32
CA SER A 7 -7.51 4.81 -17.64
C SER A 7 -6.23 4.05 -17.36
N TYR A 8 -5.51 4.46 -16.30
CA TYR A 8 -4.27 3.82 -15.87
C TYR A 8 -4.48 3.05 -14.57
N PRO A 9 -3.93 1.82 -14.45
CA PRO A 9 -3.82 1.16 -13.16
C PRO A 9 -2.93 1.96 -12.22
N LEU A 10 -3.42 2.17 -11.00
CA LEU A 10 -2.58 2.69 -9.91
C LEU A 10 -1.83 1.52 -9.27
N VAL A 11 -0.53 1.69 -9.05
CA VAL A 11 0.34 0.68 -8.44
C VAL A 11 0.91 1.25 -7.16
N GLN A 12 0.90 0.45 -6.10
CA GLN A 12 1.51 0.78 -4.83
C GLN A 12 2.31 -0.41 -4.31
N ALA A 13 3.42 -0.13 -3.64
CA ALA A 13 4.15 -1.13 -2.87
C ALA A 13 3.28 -1.66 -1.70
N GLY A 14 3.39 -2.97 -1.46
CA GLY A 14 2.83 -3.64 -0.29
C GLY A 14 3.93 -4.07 0.69
N LYS A 15 3.55 -4.53 1.88
CA LYS A 15 4.48 -4.87 2.98
C LYS A 15 5.55 -5.90 2.62
N GLN A 16 5.26 -6.84 1.72
CA GLN A 16 6.27 -7.81 1.25
C GLN A 16 7.40 -7.14 0.45
N LEU A 17 7.09 -6.11 -0.35
CA LEU A 17 8.10 -5.36 -1.09
C LEU A 17 8.92 -4.47 -0.17
N GLU A 18 8.27 -3.82 0.80
CA GLU A 18 8.94 -3.02 1.84
C GLU A 18 9.94 -3.87 2.63
N HIS A 19 9.52 -5.08 3.03
CA HIS A 19 10.37 -6.01 3.78
C HIS A 19 11.60 -6.44 2.97
N ILE A 20 11.42 -6.88 1.72
CA ILE A 20 12.55 -7.31 0.87
C ILE A 20 13.49 -6.14 0.55
N ALA A 21 12.96 -4.94 0.42
CA ALA A 21 13.74 -3.73 0.18
C ALA A 21 14.47 -3.24 1.44
N GLY A 22 14.26 -3.86 2.60
CA GLY A 22 14.86 -3.44 3.87
C GLY A 22 14.48 -2.01 4.25
N GLY A 23 13.26 -1.58 3.92
CA GLY A 23 12.77 -0.22 4.17
C GLY A 23 13.11 0.81 3.10
N LEU A 24 13.87 0.47 2.05
CA LEU A 24 14.16 1.41 0.95
C LEU A 24 12.90 1.82 0.17
N ILE A 25 11.91 0.93 0.11
CA ILE A 25 10.59 1.17 -0.49
C ILE A 25 9.55 1.05 0.61
N GLU A 26 8.72 2.07 0.80
CA GLU A 26 7.69 2.04 1.84
C GLU A 26 6.33 1.57 1.30
N ALA A 27 5.65 0.73 2.07
CA ALA A 27 4.24 0.42 1.87
C ALA A 27 3.38 1.54 2.48
N GLY A 28 3.17 2.60 1.70
CA GLY A 28 2.43 3.79 2.14
C GLY A 28 0.96 3.54 2.50
N PHE A 29 0.42 4.39 3.38
CA PHE A 29 -1.00 4.40 3.74
C PHE A 29 -1.84 5.05 2.64
N HIS A 30 -2.99 4.46 2.30
CA HIS A 30 -3.98 5.09 1.44
C HIS A 30 -5.40 4.80 1.92
N GLU A 31 -6.26 5.80 1.81
CA GLU A 31 -7.69 5.70 2.10
C GLU A 31 -8.54 6.33 0.99
N GLY A 32 -9.77 5.85 0.84
CA GLY A 32 -10.73 6.39 -0.11
C GLY A 32 -11.74 7.30 0.60
N VAL A 33 -11.55 8.62 0.53
CA VAL A 33 -12.41 9.60 1.20
C VAL A 33 -13.47 10.15 0.25
N GLY A 34 -14.71 10.33 0.75
CA GLY A 34 -15.75 11.10 0.07
C GLY A 34 -15.51 12.59 0.27
N ASN A 35 -15.30 13.34 -0.80
CA ASN A 35 -15.02 14.77 -0.76
C ASN A 35 -16.06 15.58 -1.56
N GLU A 36 -15.94 16.90 -1.56
CA GLU A 36 -16.90 17.76 -2.26
C GLU A 36 -16.98 17.49 -3.76
N ALA A 37 -15.86 17.11 -4.40
CA ALA A 37 -15.86 16.68 -5.79
C ALA A 37 -16.71 15.42 -6.01
N THR A 38 -16.76 14.51 -5.02
CA THR A 38 -17.65 13.34 -5.04
C THR A 38 -19.11 13.78 -5.02
N THR A 39 -19.47 14.73 -4.15
CA THR A 39 -20.82 15.29 -4.07
C THR A 39 -21.22 15.98 -5.37
N GLN A 40 -20.33 16.79 -5.96
CA GLN A 40 -20.58 17.47 -7.23
C GLN A 40 -20.84 16.49 -8.38
N VAL A 41 -20.07 15.39 -8.45
CA VAL A 41 -20.30 14.33 -9.45
C VAL A 41 -21.64 13.63 -9.23
N ILE A 42 -22.03 13.39 -7.98
CA ILE A 42 -23.34 12.79 -7.66
C ILE A 42 -24.48 13.70 -8.13
N GLU A 43 -24.47 14.98 -7.77
CA GLU A 43 -25.53 15.92 -8.15
C GLU A 43 -25.62 16.12 -9.67
N LYS A 44 -24.47 16.21 -10.34
CA LYS A 44 -24.42 16.24 -11.82
C LYS A 44 -24.99 14.97 -12.45
N THR A 45 -24.73 13.80 -11.85
CA THR A 45 -25.22 12.52 -12.38
C THR A 45 -26.73 12.38 -12.17
N LYS A 46 -27.24 12.85 -11.02
CA LYS A 46 -28.69 12.90 -10.73
C LYS A 46 -29.45 13.77 -11.73
N SER A 47 -28.93 14.94 -12.08
CA SER A 47 -29.59 15.84 -13.05
C SER A 47 -29.61 15.29 -14.48
N GLN A 48 -28.71 14.37 -14.81
CA GLN A 48 -28.65 13.70 -16.12
C GLN A 48 -29.53 12.44 -16.23
N GLY A 49 -30.05 11.93 -15.11
CA GLY A 49 -31.11 10.90 -15.05
C GLY A 49 -30.79 9.50 -15.60
N THR A 50 -29.59 9.25 -16.12
CA THR A 50 -29.30 8.04 -16.94
C THR A 50 -28.26 7.09 -16.35
N ARG A 51 -27.58 7.44 -15.25
CA ARG A 51 -26.43 6.67 -14.72
C ARG A 51 -26.56 6.36 -13.22
N LEU A 52 -26.20 5.12 -12.86
CA LEU A 52 -26.12 4.65 -11.47
C LEU A 52 -25.03 5.40 -10.68
N LEU A 53 -25.30 5.69 -9.41
CA LEU A 53 -24.41 6.44 -8.50
C LEU A 53 -23.32 5.56 -7.83
N ILE A 54 -22.98 4.41 -8.42
CA ILE A 54 -22.03 3.46 -7.85
C ILE A 54 -20.58 3.76 -8.26
N ARG A 55 -19.64 3.63 -7.31
CA ARG A 55 -18.20 3.65 -7.57
C ARG A 55 -17.67 2.21 -7.55
N ILE A 56 -17.19 1.73 -8.69
CA ILE A 56 -16.60 0.39 -8.81
C ILE A 56 -15.08 0.54 -8.86
N SER A 57 -14.37 -0.27 -8.07
CA SER A 57 -12.92 -0.42 -8.13
C SER A 57 -12.55 -1.90 -8.08
N SER A 58 -11.70 -2.33 -9.00
CA SER A 58 -11.05 -3.63 -8.92
C SER A 58 -9.63 -3.44 -8.41
N ARG A 59 -9.22 -4.28 -7.45
CA ARG A 59 -7.86 -4.26 -6.89
C ARG A 59 -7.25 -5.64 -7.05
N PHE A 60 -6.04 -5.67 -7.57
CA PHE A 60 -5.25 -6.88 -7.69
C PHE A 60 -4.09 -6.85 -6.69
N PHE A 61 -4.01 -7.86 -5.82
CA PHE A 61 -2.93 -8.03 -4.87
C PHE A 61 -1.95 -9.08 -5.40
N LYS A 62 -0.74 -8.65 -5.75
CA LYS A 62 0.33 -9.57 -6.14
C LYS A 62 1.13 -9.96 -4.90
N HIS A 63 1.25 -11.26 -4.67
CA HIS A 63 2.03 -11.83 -3.57
C HIS A 63 3.18 -12.70 -4.09
N LEU A 64 4.20 -12.85 -3.26
CA LEU A 64 5.17 -13.93 -3.39
C LEU A 64 4.55 -15.27 -2.96
N SER A 65 5.20 -16.38 -3.33
CA SER A 65 4.76 -17.71 -2.90
C SER A 65 4.75 -17.81 -1.37
N SER A 66 3.78 -18.54 -0.80
CA SER A 66 3.60 -18.61 0.66
C SER A 66 4.78 -19.25 1.40
N ASP A 67 5.51 -20.14 0.74
CA ASP A 67 6.70 -20.83 1.24
C ASP A 67 8.02 -20.08 0.99
N TYR A 68 7.96 -18.92 0.32
CA TYR A 68 9.12 -18.08 0.07
C TYR A 68 9.68 -17.52 1.39
N ASP A 69 11.02 -17.52 1.51
CA ASP A 69 11.74 -16.89 2.61
C ASP A 69 11.79 -15.37 2.39
N LEU A 70 10.94 -14.66 3.13
CA LEU A 70 10.92 -13.22 3.17
C LEU A 70 12.07 -12.74 4.06
N GLU A 71 13.12 -12.22 3.45
CA GLU A 71 14.25 -11.58 4.12
C GLU A 71 14.75 -10.38 3.31
N PRO A 72 15.35 -9.37 3.96
CA PRO A 72 15.87 -8.20 3.26
C PRO A 72 17.01 -8.56 2.29
N ILE A 73 17.00 -7.93 1.12
CA ILE A 73 18.15 -7.96 0.21
C ILE A 73 19.21 -7.03 0.79
N GLN A 74 20.35 -7.59 1.16
CA GLN A 74 21.43 -6.87 1.87
C GLN A 74 21.83 -5.55 1.18
N SER A 75 21.97 -5.55 -0.15
CA SER A 75 22.36 -4.34 -0.89
C SER A 75 21.30 -3.24 -0.83
N LEU A 76 20.01 -3.60 -0.77
CA LEU A 76 18.92 -2.62 -0.67
C LEU A 76 18.77 -2.10 0.76
N GLN A 77 18.95 -2.96 1.75
CA GLN A 77 18.96 -2.57 3.16
C GLN A 77 20.11 -1.60 3.47
N SER A 78 21.31 -1.87 2.95
CA SER A 78 22.44 -0.94 3.07
C SER A 78 22.13 0.41 2.41
N LEU A 79 21.52 0.40 1.22
CA LEU A 79 21.11 1.63 0.54
C LEU A 79 20.02 2.38 1.31
N ALA A 80 19.07 1.68 1.94
CA ALA A 80 18.06 2.31 2.81
C ALA A 80 18.71 3.07 3.96
N ALA A 81 19.69 2.46 4.63
CA ALA A 81 20.43 3.08 5.72
C ALA A 81 21.22 4.32 5.27
N GLU A 82 21.80 4.30 4.06
CA GLU A 82 22.48 5.46 3.48
C GLU A 82 21.49 6.60 3.17
N VAL A 83 20.33 6.28 2.58
CA VAL A 83 19.29 7.27 2.27
C VAL A 83 18.74 7.93 3.54
N HIS A 84 18.43 7.14 4.58
CA HIS A 84 17.93 7.66 5.86
C HIS A 84 18.93 8.59 6.56
N GLN A 85 20.24 8.31 6.48
CA GLN A 85 21.27 9.19 7.03
C GLN A 85 21.34 10.55 6.29
N GLN A 86 20.97 10.58 5.01
CA GLN A 86 21.00 11.79 4.18
C GLN A 86 19.76 12.67 4.35
N THR A 87 18.58 12.08 4.59
CA THR A 87 17.31 12.81 4.63
C THR A 87 17.04 13.57 5.93
N ARG A 88 17.80 13.31 7.02
CA ARG A 88 17.62 13.97 8.35
C ARG A 88 16.17 13.96 8.85
N GLU A 89 15.36 13.02 8.40
CA GLU A 89 14.02 12.82 8.95
C GLU A 89 14.17 12.20 10.34
N ASP A 90 13.47 12.82 11.29
CA ASP A 90 13.47 12.54 12.73
C ASP A 90 13.20 11.06 13.03
N GLU A 91 13.61 10.63 14.23
CA GLU A 91 13.62 9.28 14.85
C GLU A 91 12.46 8.32 14.47
N SER A 92 12.32 7.93 13.22
CA SER A 92 11.56 6.73 12.88
C SER A 92 12.35 5.55 13.44
N GLU A 93 11.72 4.78 14.34
CA GLU A 93 12.30 3.54 14.86
C GLU A 93 12.82 2.74 13.67
N VAL A 94 14.13 2.42 13.70
CA VAL A 94 14.74 1.62 12.63
C VAL A 94 13.97 0.32 12.54
N GLN A 95 13.16 0.19 11.50
CA GLN A 95 12.31 -0.96 11.34
C GLN A 95 13.18 -2.17 11.01
N ILE A 96 13.21 -3.14 11.93
CA ILE A 96 13.94 -4.38 11.76
C ILE A 96 13.05 -5.35 10.98
N TYR A 97 13.58 -5.85 9.87
CA TYR A 97 12.90 -6.78 8.98
C TYR A 97 13.46 -8.19 9.18
N ASP A 98 12.86 -8.94 10.10
CA ASP A 98 13.28 -10.30 10.44
C ASP A 98 12.86 -11.32 9.38
N LYS A 99 13.75 -12.28 9.11
CA LYS A 99 13.46 -13.40 8.22
C LYS A 99 12.21 -14.16 8.66
N MET A 100 11.26 -14.34 7.74
CA MET A 100 10.07 -15.15 7.96
C MET A 100 9.55 -15.79 6.67
N LYS A 101 8.62 -16.74 6.77
CA LYS A 101 7.89 -17.19 5.57
C LYS A 101 6.84 -16.16 5.16
N VAL A 102 6.65 -15.98 3.85
CA VAL A 102 5.61 -15.10 3.31
C VAL A 102 4.21 -15.44 3.85
N GLY A 103 3.90 -16.74 3.96
CA GLY A 103 2.63 -17.19 4.55
C GLY A 103 2.47 -16.75 6.01
N THR A 104 3.54 -16.77 6.79
CA THR A 104 3.56 -16.27 8.19
C THR A 104 3.35 -14.76 8.24
N GLN A 105 4.00 -14.00 7.35
CA GLN A 105 3.79 -12.56 7.23
C GLN A 105 2.31 -12.24 6.98
N VAL A 106 1.69 -12.88 5.98
CA VAL A 106 0.27 -12.68 5.66
C VAL A 106 -0.63 -13.03 6.84
N GLN A 107 -0.37 -14.16 7.52
CA GLN A 107 -1.14 -14.55 8.71
C GLN A 107 -1.04 -13.50 9.82
N ASN A 108 0.15 -12.93 10.05
CA ASN A 108 0.33 -11.92 11.08
C ASN A 108 -0.46 -10.64 10.77
N GLU A 109 -0.41 -10.14 9.54
CA GLU A 109 -1.22 -8.97 9.13
C GLU A 109 -2.71 -9.23 9.32
N LEU A 110 -3.18 -10.43 8.94
CA LEU A 110 -4.59 -10.78 9.03
C LEU A 110 -5.10 -10.88 10.48
N LYS A 111 -4.24 -11.31 11.43
CA LYS A 111 -4.61 -11.32 12.87
C LYS A 111 -5.01 -9.94 13.36
N HIS A 112 -4.37 -8.89 12.86
CA HIS A 112 -4.67 -7.50 13.26
C HIS A 112 -5.91 -6.92 12.57
N THR A 113 -6.35 -7.53 11.45
CA THR A 113 -7.58 -7.14 10.74
C THR A 113 -8.83 -7.90 11.18
N ALA A 114 -8.67 -8.98 11.96
CA ALA A 114 -9.78 -9.67 12.58
C ALA A 114 -10.39 -8.77 13.67
N LEU A 115 -11.28 -7.87 13.24
CA LEU A 115 -12.30 -7.29 14.11
C LEU A 115 -13.08 -8.45 14.72
N VAL A 116 -12.78 -8.72 16.00
CA VAL A 116 -13.73 -9.01 17.09
C VAL A 116 -14.90 -9.93 16.69
N THR A 117 -14.86 -11.18 17.16
CA THR A 117 -16.06 -12.04 17.34
C THR A 117 -17.14 -11.33 18.13
#